data_AF-A0AAU3TGU4-F1
#
_entry.id   AF-A0AAU3TGU4-F1
#
_cell.length_a   1.000
_cell.length_b   1.000
_cell.length_c   1.000
_cell.angle_alpha   90.00
_cell.angle_beta   90.00
_cell.angle_gamma   90.00
#
_symmetry.space_group_name_H-M   'P 1'
#
loop_
_entity.id
_entity.type
_entity.pdbx_description
1 polymer ?
#
loop_
_entity_poly.entity_id
_entity_poly.type
_entity_poly.pdbx_seq_one_letter_code
_entity_poly.pdbx_strand_id
1 'polypeptide(L)'
;MSTTPTPQPGPAAPPPGCPAHRLYGPDAEADPMGTYEKLRAEHGAVAPVLVHGDLPAWLVLGHRENLDVARTPSRFARDPRHWRDMQEGNVPADHPLTPMTAWQPACHLVDGVEHERLRGAITESLERFDRRGIRRYVKRFADQLIDAFAQSGRADLVRDFAEPLPMLVMTQLVGAPESYGPRLVEAARDMLRGTETALTSFEYVSATLRELVARKRVEPGRDFTTWMLEHPTALGDDEVVEHLRLVLIAAFETTANLIANTVRMVLTDRRFRANLSGGHMTLPDALEQVLWDEPPFMTMIGRWATGDTELGGARIKAGDMLLLGLAAGNLDPEIRPDTTVPVHGNRSHLAFSSGPHECPGQDIGRAIADTGIDTLLARLPDLELAVPEDELQWTSSLLSRHLVSLPVRFTPRGSTVTGSTPVPRRAARTAQPAPPPVPVPGERPAARGSWWSRLRGRR
;
A
#
# COMPACT_ATOMS: atom_id res chain seq x y z
N MET A 1 -13.74 14.79 64.21
CA MET A 1 -12.64 14.58 63.24
C MET A 1 -13.26 14.05 61.97
N SER A 2 -13.45 14.92 60.97
CA SER A 2 -13.98 14.53 59.66
C SER A 2 -13.11 15.24 58.63
N THR A 3 -12.22 14.49 57.99
CA THR A 3 -11.32 14.98 56.95
C THR A 3 -11.94 14.67 55.60
N THR A 4 -12.55 15.69 55.00
CA THR A 4 -12.98 15.67 53.60
C THR A 4 -11.73 15.69 52.71
N PRO A 5 -11.56 14.77 51.74
CA PRO A 5 -10.45 14.86 50.81
C PRO A 5 -10.74 15.99 49.81
N THR A 6 -9.82 16.95 49.74
CA THR A 6 -9.79 17.96 48.68
C THR A 6 -9.44 17.26 47.35
N PRO A 7 -10.22 17.45 46.26
CA PRO A 7 -9.84 16.91 44.97
C PRO A 7 -8.59 17.65 44.47
N GLN A 8 -7.50 16.92 44.23
CA GLN A 8 -6.36 17.47 43.53
C GLN A 8 -6.72 17.68 42.05
N PRO A 9 -6.33 18.82 41.44
CA PRO A 9 -6.47 19.00 40.00
C PRO A 9 -5.46 18.10 39.28
N GLY A 10 -5.95 17.01 38.67
CA GLY A 10 -5.18 16.20 37.73
C GLY A 10 -4.97 16.92 36.40
N PRO A 11 -4.01 16.48 35.56
CA PRO A 11 -3.62 17.20 34.36
C PRO A 11 -4.81 17.37 33.41
N ALA A 12 -5.05 18.62 33.05
CA ALA A 12 -6.06 19.06 32.11
C ALA A 12 -5.78 18.49 30.71
N ALA A 13 -6.77 18.58 29.82
CA ALA A 13 -6.52 18.65 28.38
C ALA A 13 -5.35 19.60 28.11
N PRO A 14 -4.51 19.38 27.07
CA PRO A 14 -3.30 20.17 26.87
C PRO A 14 -3.67 21.67 26.94
N PRO A 15 -3.09 22.43 27.88
CA PRO A 15 -3.40 23.84 28.02
C PRO A 15 -3.03 24.55 26.71
N PRO A 16 -3.77 25.59 26.30
CA PRO A 16 -3.34 26.43 25.18
C PRO A 16 -1.93 26.95 25.48
N GLY A 17 -0.93 26.50 24.71
CA GLY A 17 0.49 26.81 24.92
C GLY A 17 1.41 25.65 25.35
N CYS A 18 0.92 24.41 25.48
CA CYS A 18 1.81 23.26 25.49
C CYS A 18 2.37 23.06 24.07
N PRO A 19 3.70 22.95 23.84
CA PRO A 19 4.24 22.79 22.50
C PRO A 19 3.96 21.36 22.01
N ALA A 20 2.72 21.10 21.57
CA ALA A 20 2.39 19.88 20.86
C ALA A 20 3.33 19.77 19.64
N HIS A 21 3.99 18.63 19.51
CA HIS A 21 4.97 18.43 18.44
C HIS A 21 4.22 18.30 17.11
N ARG A 22 4.70 19.04 16.10
CA ARG A 22 4.18 18.92 14.73
C ARG A 22 4.69 17.65 14.11
N LEU A 23 3.79 16.82 13.58
CA LEU A 23 4.14 15.62 12.80
C LEU A 23 4.27 15.89 11.29
N TYR A 24 4.54 17.14 10.92
CA TYR A 24 4.69 17.57 9.54
C TYR A 24 5.76 18.66 9.43
N GLY A 25 6.32 18.83 8.23
CA GLY A 25 7.39 19.76 7.94
C GLY A 25 8.79 19.16 8.12
N PRO A 26 9.85 19.94 7.82
CA PRO A 26 11.18 19.41 7.59
C PRO A 26 11.77 18.62 8.76
N ASP A 27 11.54 19.07 9.99
CA ASP A 27 12.10 18.43 11.19
C ASP A 27 11.45 17.05 11.44
N ALA A 28 10.13 16.95 11.29
CA ALA A 28 9.39 15.70 11.45
C ALA A 28 9.66 14.72 10.30
N GLU A 29 9.89 15.22 9.09
CA GLU A 29 10.19 14.42 7.91
C GLU A 29 11.63 13.88 7.89
N ALA A 30 12.57 14.62 8.48
CA ALA A 30 13.99 14.21 8.55
C ALA A 30 14.20 13.00 9.46
N ASP A 31 13.58 12.99 10.64
CA ASP A 31 13.67 11.86 11.60
C ASP A 31 12.32 11.58 12.30
N PRO A 32 11.39 10.89 11.61
CA PRO A 32 10.10 10.53 12.19
C PRO A 32 10.26 9.63 13.42
N MET A 33 11.21 8.69 13.40
CA MET A 33 11.38 7.72 14.50
C MET A 33 11.97 8.36 15.75
N GLY A 34 12.97 9.24 15.62
CA GLY A 34 13.47 10.04 16.73
C GLY A 34 12.38 10.92 17.34
N THR A 35 11.48 11.46 16.50
CA THR A 35 10.31 12.21 16.98
C THR A 35 9.36 11.32 17.79
N TYR A 36 9.08 10.10 17.35
CA TYR A 36 8.23 9.16 18.08
C TYR A 36 8.84 8.72 19.42
N GLU A 37 10.15 8.46 19.46
CA GLU A 37 10.83 8.11 20.72
C GLU A 37 10.83 9.28 21.71
N LYS A 38 11.03 10.51 21.24
CA LYS A 38 10.93 11.71 22.08
C LYS A 38 9.52 11.87 22.67
N LEU A 39 8.50 11.72 21.83
CA LEU A 39 7.09 11.77 22.26
C LEU A 39 6.77 10.66 23.27
N ARG A 40 7.28 9.45 23.06
CA ARG A 40 7.09 8.33 23.99
C ARG A 40 7.75 8.61 25.33
N ALA A 41 8.97 9.15 25.33
CA ALA A 41 9.67 9.50 26.56
C ALA A 41 8.95 10.61 27.36
N GLU A 42 8.29 11.55 26.67
CA GLU A 42 7.60 12.68 27.29
C GLU A 42 6.17 12.33 27.76
N HIS A 43 5.43 11.54 26.97
CA HIS A 43 3.99 11.33 27.17
C HIS A 43 3.57 9.87 27.38
N GLY A 44 4.47 8.90 27.19
CA GLY A 44 4.17 7.48 27.28
C GLY A 44 3.53 6.92 25.99
N ALA A 45 2.56 6.02 26.13
CA ALA A 45 1.99 5.27 25.01
C ALA A 45 1.08 6.10 24.08
N VAL A 46 0.64 7.30 24.51
CA VAL A 46 -0.25 8.17 23.75
C VAL A 46 0.20 9.62 23.93
N ALA A 47 0.46 10.32 22.84
CA ALA A 47 1.01 11.67 22.86
C ALA A 47 0.14 12.69 22.13
N PRO A 48 -0.05 13.92 22.65
CA PRO A 48 -0.69 14.99 21.93
C PRO A 48 0.23 15.53 20.83
N VAL A 49 -0.31 15.71 19.63
CA VAL A 49 0.43 16.14 18.44
C VAL A 49 -0.37 17.12 17.60
N LEU A 50 0.31 17.80 16.69
CA LEU A 50 -0.32 18.61 15.64
C LEU A 50 -0.08 17.96 14.28
N VAL A 51 -1.15 17.81 13.51
CA VAL A 51 -1.05 17.45 12.08
C VAL A 51 -1.10 18.72 11.22
N HIS A 52 -1.05 18.56 9.90
CA HIS A 52 -1.15 19.67 8.94
C HIS A 52 -2.24 20.67 9.34
N GLY A 53 -1.97 21.96 9.14
CA GLY A 53 -2.89 23.03 9.54
C GLY A 53 -2.93 23.30 11.05
N ASP A 54 -1.95 22.80 11.82
CA ASP A 54 -1.92 22.87 13.29
C ASP A 54 -3.19 22.28 13.94
N LEU A 55 -3.80 21.28 13.29
CA LEU A 55 -4.98 20.59 13.83
C LEU A 55 -4.57 19.61 14.94
N PRO A 56 -5.27 19.62 16.10
CA PRO A 56 -4.93 18.78 17.23
C PRO A 56 -5.28 17.31 16.96
N ALA A 57 -4.39 16.42 17.38
CA ALA A 57 -4.63 14.98 17.32
C ALA A 57 -3.86 14.23 18.42
N TRP A 58 -4.12 12.92 18.53
CA TRP A 58 -3.40 12.01 19.41
C TRP A 58 -2.62 10.98 18.60
N LEU A 59 -1.32 10.89 18.82
CA LEU A 59 -0.49 9.82 18.27
C LEU A 59 -0.43 8.65 19.25
N VAL A 60 -0.87 7.47 18.80
CA VAL A 60 -0.84 6.23 19.59
C VAL A 60 0.47 5.51 19.32
N LEU A 61 1.37 5.49 20.30
CA LEU A 61 2.75 5.01 20.20
C LEU A 61 2.94 3.59 20.76
N GLY A 62 2.08 3.16 21.69
CA GLY A 62 2.14 1.84 22.32
C GLY A 62 1.50 0.76 21.46
N HIS A 63 2.08 -0.44 21.43
CA HIS A 63 1.58 -1.56 20.62
C HIS A 63 0.17 -1.98 21.06
N ARG A 64 -0.04 -2.09 22.37
CA ARG A 64 -1.31 -2.54 22.97
C ARG A 64 -2.42 -1.52 22.74
N GLU A 65 -2.12 -0.23 22.87
CA GLU A 65 -3.06 0.86 22.64
C GLU A 65 -3.44 0.94 21.16
N ASN A 66 -2.49 0.75 20.23
CA ASN A 66 -2.79 0.63 18.81
C ASN A 66 -3.78 -0.51 18.53
N LEU A 67 -3.59 -1.67 19.15
CA LEU A 67 -4.53 -2.79 19.04
C LEU A 67 -5.90 -2.48 19.63
N ASP A 68 -5.99 -1.81 20.78
CA ASP A 68 -7.28 -1.42 21.37
C ASP A 68 -8.06 -0.48 20.45
N VAL A 69 -7.39 0.56 19.94
CA VAL A 69 -7.99 1.53 19.01
C VAL A 69 -8.40 0.87 17.70
N ALA A 70 -7.57 -0.02 17.15
CA ALA A 70 -7.89 -0.69 15.89
C ALA A 70 -9.05 -1.70 16.01
N ARG A 71 -9.20 -2.37 17.17
CA ARG A 71 -10.18 -3.43 17.40
C ARG A 71 -11.49 -2.95 18.00
N THR A 72 -11.58 -1.72 18.47
CA THR A 72 -12.79 -1.20 19.13
C THR A 72 -13.44 -0.04 18.35
N PRO A 73 -14.03 -0.29 17.18
CA PRO A 73 -14.67 0.76 16.36
C PRO A 73 -15.86 1.44 17.06
N SER A 74 -16.47 0.79 18.06
CA SER A 74 -17.51 1.41 18.89
C SER A 74 -16.99 2.55 19.75
N ARG A 75 -15.69 2.56 20.11
CA ARG A 75 -15.02 3.66 20.83
C ARG A 75 -14.21 4.57 19.89
N PHE A 76 -13.62 3.99 18.85
CA PHE A 76 -12.73 4.67 17.91
C PHE A 76 -13.17 4.38 16.47
N ALA A 77 -14.18 5.11 16.00
CA ALA A 77 -14.79 4.92 14.69
C ALA A 77 -13.82 5.28 13.56
N ARG A 78 -14.13 4.76 12.37
CA ARG A 78 -13.50 5.17 11.11
C ARG A 78 -14.22 6.29 10.39
N ASP A 79 -15.50 6.44 10.65
CA ASP A 79 -16.33 7.43 10.00
C ASP A 79 -15.89 8.86 10.35
N PRO A 80 -15.36 9.63 9.37
CA PRO A 80 -14.88 10.99 9.60
C PRO A 80 -15.98 11.99 9.96
N ARG A 81 -17.25 11.60 9.83
CA ARG A 81 -18.37 12.42 10.34
C ARG A 81 -18.35 12.55 11.85
N HIS A 82 -17.55 11.78 12.58
CA HIS A 82 -17.31 11.98 14.01
C HIS A 82 -16.31 13.10 14.32
N TRP A 83 -15.55 13.60 13.34
CA TRP A 83 -14.47 14.56 13.61
C TRP A 83 -15.00 15.92 14.07
N ARG A 84 -14.65 16.29 15.30
CA ARG A 84 -15.05 17.54 15.94
C ARG A 84 -14.64 18.78 15.13
N ASP A 85 -13.37 18.91 14.76
CA ASP A 85 -12.88 20.12 14.08
C ASP A 85 -13.55 20.33 12.72
N MET A 86 -13.88 19.24 12.02
CA MET A 86 -14.62 19.32 10.77
C MET A 86 -16.07 19.80 10.99
N GLN A 87 -16.74 19.31 12.04
CA GLN A 87 -18.10 19.74 12.39
C GLN A 87 -18.16 21.21 12.84
N GLU A 88 -17.11 21.68 13.53
CA GLU A 88 -16.99 23.05 14.03
C GLU A 88 -16.53 24.04 12.94
N GLY A 89 -16.14 23.55 11.75
CA GLY A 89 -15.67 24.38 10.64
C GLY A 89 -14.23 24.88 10.80
N ASN A 90 -13.44 24.23 11.65
CA ASN A 90 -12.03 24.57 11.89
C ASN A 90 -11.10 24.01 10.79
N VAL A 91 -11.61 23.12 9.93
CA VAL A 91 -10.84 22.47 8.85
C VAL A 91 -11.13 23.17 7.52
N PRO A 92 -10.12 23.78 6.86
CA PRO A 92 -10.28 24.36 5.53
C PRO A 92 -10.71 23.33 4.48
N ALA A 93 -11.48 23.74 3.47
CA ALA A 93 -11.94 22.83 2.42
C ALA A 93 -10.79 22.24 1.59
N ASP A 94 -9.71 23.00 1.41
CA ASP A 94 -8.48 22.65 0.69
C ASP A 94 -7.40 22.03 1.61
N HIS A 95 -7.79 21.58 2.81
CA HIS A 95 -6.86 21.01 3.77
C HIS A 95 -6.08 19.80 3.19
N PRO A 96 -4.75 19.70 3.39
CA PRO A 96 -3.94 18.63 2.79
C PRO A 96 -4.37 17.20 3.14
N LEU A 97 -5.03 17.01 4.29
CA LEU A 97 -5.52 15.69 4.72
C LEU A 97 -6.93 15.35 4.19
N THR A 98 -7.61 16.27 3.50
CA THR A 98 -8.96 16.07 2.95
C THR A 98 -9.12 14.76 2.16
N PRO A 99 -8.17 14.32 1.31
CA PRO A 99 -8.31 13.04 0.60
C PRO A 99 -8.47 11.81 1.51
N MET A 100 -8.08 11.91 2.78
CA MET A 100 -8.14 10.82 3.77
C MET A 100 -9.19 11.03 4.85
N THR A 101 -9.57 12.28 5.12
CA THR A 101 -10.49 12.65 6.20
C THR A 101 -11.85 13.11 5.70
N ALA A 102 -12.03 13.33 4.39
CA ALA A 102 -13.34 13.62 3.83
C ALA A 102 -14.18 12.33 3.75
N TRP A 103 -15.44 12.43 4.14
CA TRP A 103 -16.38 11.32 4.01
C TRP A 103 -16.60 10.97 2.53
N GLN A 104 -16.58 9.66 2.23
CA GLN A 104 -16.95 9.05 0.96
C GLN A 104 -17.67 7.73 1.27
N PRO A 105 -18.55 7.23 0.37
CA PRO A 105 -19.25 5.94 0.55
C PRO A 105 -18.32 4.74 0.27
N ALA A 106 -17.23 4.63 1.04
CA ALA A 106 -16.20 3.62 0.88
C ALA A 106 -15.93 2.91 2.20
N CYS A 107 -15.69 1.58 2.16
CA CYS A 107 -15.62 0.74 3.35
C CYS A 107 -14.63 1.24 4.42
N HIS A 108 -13.49 1.81 4.01
CA HIS A 108 -12.45 2.31 4.92
C HIS A 108 -12.83 3.59 5.72
N LEU A 109 -14.01 4.18 5.46
CA LEU A 109 -14.54 5.41 6.05
C LEU A 109 -15.94 5.23 6.66
N VAL A 110 -16.40 3.99 6.82
CA VAL A 110 -17.68 3.67 7.46
C VAL A 110 -17.48 2.53 8.45
N ASP A 111 -18.45 2.33 9.35
CA ASP A 111 -18.43 1.29 10.38
C ASP A 111 -19.76 0.52 10.43
N GLY A 112 -19.81 -0.55 11.23
CA GLY A 112 -21.02 -1.34 11.46
C GLY A 112 -21.54 -2.05 10.22
N VAL A 113 -22.86 -2.11 10.07
CA VAL A 113 -23.55 -2.87 9.00
C VAL A 113 -23.13 -2.42 7.60
N GLU A 114 -22.94 -1.12 7.40
CA GLU A 114 -22.54 -0.59 6.10
C GLU A 114 -21.09 -0.96 5.76
N HIS A 115 -20.19 -0.92 6.75
CA HIS A 115 -18.86 -1.45 6.60
C HIS A 115 -18.89 -2.95 6.25
N GLU A 116 -19.65 -3.76 6.98
CA GLU A 116 -19.76 -5.20 6.73
C GLU A 116 -20.25 -5.50 5.31
N ARG A 117 -21.24 -4.74 4.82
CA ARG A 117 -21.77 -4.87 3.45
C ARG A 117 -20.71 -4.57 2.39
N LEU A 118 -20.04 -3.41 2.49
CA LEU A 118 -19.06 -2.97 1.51
C LEU A 118 -17.77 -3.81 1.59
N ARG A 119 -17.30 -4.06 2.82
CA ARG A 119 -16.07 -4.80 3.09
C ARG A 119 -16.21 -6.29 2.77
N GLY A 120 -17.37 -6.88 3.04
CA GLY A 120 -17.65 -8.28 2.71
C GLY A 120 -17.45 -8.55 1.22
N ALA A 121 -17.99 -7.69 0.35
CA ALA A 121 -17.84 -7.81 -1.09
C ALA A 121 -16.37 -7.79 -1.54
N ILE A 122 -15.55 -6.93 -0.95
CA ILE A 122 -14.11 -6.84 -1.23
C ILE A 122 -13.40 -8.11 -0.77
N THR A 123 -13.59 -8.49 0.50
CA THR A 123 -12.91 -9.65 1.09
C THR A 123 -13.25 -10.92 0.32
N GLU A 124 -14.53 -11.20 0.08
CA GLU A 124 -14.99 -12.38 -0.67
C GLU A 124 -14.48 -12.38 -2.12
N SER A 125 -14.39 -11.21 -2.76
CA SER A 125 -13.84 -11.10 -4.12
C SER A 125 -12.33 -11.33 -4.14
N LEU A 126 -11.58 -10.89 -3.14
CA LEU A 126 -10.13 -11.15 -3.04
C LEU A 126 -9.85 -12.62 -2.74
N GLU A 127 -10.65 -13.27 -1.91
CA GLU A 127 -10.52 -14.69 -1.54
C GLU A 127 -10.73 -15.65 -2.72
N ARG A 128 -11.40 -15.20 -3.78
CA ARG A 128 -11.56 -15.99 -5.02
C ARG A 128 -10.25 -16.19 -5.79
N PHE A 129 -9.22 -15.39 -5.52
CA PHE A 129 -7.92 -15.59 -6.15
C PHE A 129 -7.16 -16.75 -5.53
N ASP A 130 -6.70 -17.68 -6.37
CA ASP A 130 -5.79 -18.72 -5.92
C ASP A 130 -4.34 -18.20 -5.87
N ARG A 131 -3.60 -18.59 -4.82
CA ARG A 131 -2.21 -18.17 -4.59
C ARG A 131 -1.26 -18.52 -5.74
N ARG A 132 -1.52 -19.62 -6.46
CA ARG A 132 -0.65 -20.05 -7.59
C ARG A 132 -0.87 -19.14 -8.80
N GLY A 133 -2.11 -18.71 -9.04
CA GLY A 133 -2.51 -17.75 -10.06
C GLY A 133 -1.81 -16.42 -9.88
N ILE A 134 -1.89 -15.85 -8.67
CA ILE A 134 -1.18 -14.60 -8.33
C ILE A 134 0.32 -14.76 -8.59
N ARG A 135 0.95 -15.82 -8.08
CA ARG A 135 2.40 -16.06 -8.28
C ARG A 135 2.80 -16.15 -9.75
N ARG A 136 1.95 -16.73 -10.62
CA ARG A 136 2.21 -16.76 -12.07
C ARG A 136 2.20 -15.36 -12.68
N TYR A 137 1.25 -14.52 -12.29
CA TYR A 137 1.21 -13.12 -12.77
C TYR A 137 2.41 -12.33 -12.28
N VAL A 138 2.76 -12.47 -10.99
CA VAL A 138 3.93 -11.81 -10.39
C VAL A 138 5.20 -12.21 -11.12
N LYS A 139 5.46 -13.51 -11.29
CA LYS A 139 6.65 -14.00 -11.99
C LYS A 139 6.74 -13.46 -13.42
N ARG A 140 5.63 -13.50 -14.16
CA ARG A 140 5.58 -12.99 -15.54
C ARG A 140 5.96 -11.52 -15.62
N PHE A 141 5.39 -10.68 -14.77
CA PHE A 141 5.69 -9.24 -14.79
C PHE A 141 7.08 -8.93 -14.24
N ALA A 142 7.54 -9.65 -13.21
CA ALA A 142 8.91 -9.55 -12.72
C ALA A 142 9.92 -9.90 -13.83
N ASP A 143 9.73 -11.00 -14.57
CA ASP A 143 10.60 -11.38 -15.70
C ASP A 143 10.63 -10.28 -16.77
N GLN A 144 9.48 -9.68 -17.12
CA GLN A 144 9.39 -8.59 -18.10
C GLN A 144 10.13 -7.33 -17.64
N LEU A 145 9.96 -6.93 -16.38
CA LEU A 145 10.63 -5.77 -15.80
C LEU A 145 12.15 -5.98 -15.75
N ILE A 146 12.58 -7.16 -15.29
CA ILE A 146 14.00 -7.53 -15.23
C ILE A 146 14.62 -7.53 -16.64
N ASP A 147 13.95 -8.11 -17.63
CA ASP A 147 14.46 -8.15 -19.00
C ASP A 147 14.64 -6.73 -19.62
N ALA A 148 13.94 -5.71 -19.10
CA ALA A 148 14.09 -4.32 -19.55
C ALA A 148 15.44 -3.69 -19.12
N PHE A 149 16.04 -4.12 -18.00
CA PHE A 149 17.29 -3.56 -17.48
C PHE A 149 18.45 -4.57 -17.39
N ALA A 150 18.20 -5.88 -17.51
CA ALA A 150 19.20 -6.95 -17.31
C ALA A 150 20.43 -6.86 -18.24
N GLN A 151 20.30 -6.27 -19.43
CA GLN A 151 21.43 -6.11 -20.36
C GLN A 151 22.34 -4.93 -20.01
N SER A 152 21.88 -3.99 -19.18
CA SER A 152 22.64 -2.79 -18.87
C SER A 152 23.64 -2.96 -17.72
N GLY A 153 23.49 -4.03 -16.92
CA GLY A 153 24.31 -4.29 -15.73
C GLY A 153 24.04 -3.34 -14.56
N ARG A 154 23.01 -2.49 -14.65
CA ARG A 154 22.62 -1.53 -13.62
C ARG A 154 21.11 -1.27 -13.64
N ALA A 155 20.54 -0.87 -12.52
CA ALA A 155 19.13 -0.47 -12.45
C ALA A 155 18.89 0.45 -11.24
N ASP A 156 17.77 1.15 -11.22
CA ASP A 156 17.18 1.68 -9.99
C ASP A 156 15.99 0.79 -9.63
N LEU A 157 16.12 -0.04 -8.60
CA LEU A 157 15.10 -1.04 -8.29
C LEU A 157 13.82 -0.45 -7.72
N VAL A 158 13.83 0.78 -7.20
CA VAL A 158 12.57 1.45 -6.81
C VAL A 158 11.76 1.72 -8.07
N ARG A 159 12.34 2.47 -9.01
CA ARG A 159 11.67 2.93 -10.22
C ARG A 159 11.41 1.83 -11.23
N ASP A 160 12.40 0.96 -11.44
CA ASP A 160 12.46 0.01 -12.55
C ASP A 160 11.83 -1.34 -12.17
N PHE A 161 11.55 -1.60 -10.87
CA PHE A 161 11.02 -2.88 -10.40
C PHE A 161 9.93 -2.77 -9.32
N ALA A 162 10.23 -2.15 -8.17
CA ALA A 162 9.38 -2.18 -6.98
C ALA A 162 8.05 -1.44 -7.17
N GLU A 163 8.06 -0.27 -7.81
CA GLU A 163 6.84 0.47 -8.13
C GLU A 163 6.00 -0.19 -9.26
N PRO A 164 6.56 -0.53 -10.44
CA PRO A 164 5.73 -1.06 -11.53
C PRO A 164 5.14 -2.46 -11.24
N LEU A 165 5.84 -3.32 -10.51
CA LEU A 165 5.41 -4.70 -10.28
C LEU A 165 4.01 -4.83 -9.63
N PRO A 166 3.71 -4.22 -8.47
CA PRO A 166 2.40 -4.34 -7.84
C PRO A 166 1.29 -3.79 -8.73
N MET A 167 1.49 -2.66 -9.41
CA MET A 167 0.46 -2.10 -10.30
C MET A 167 0.17 -3.02 -11.50
N LEU A 168 1.20 -3.61 -12.12
CA LEU A 168 1.00 -4.56 -13.22
C LEU A 168 0.24 -5.81 -12.76
N VAL A 169 0.55 -6.32 -11.57
CA VAL A 169 -0.20 -7.44 -10.99
C VAL A 169 -1.65 -7.03 -10.71
N MET A 170 -1.86 -5.88 -10.06
CA MET A 170 -3.21 -5.43 -9.70
C MET A 170 -4.08 -5.12 -10.90
N THR A 171 -3.54 -4.51 -11.97
CA THR A 171 -4.28 -4.31 -13.23
C THR A 171 -4.78 -5.62 -13.83
N GLN A 172 -3.98 -6.69 -13.75
CA GLN A 172 -4.39 -8.02 -14.16
C GLN A 172 -5.48 -8.60 -13.24
N LEU A 173 -5.38 -8.41 -11.92
CA LEU A 173 -6.36 -8.91 -10.95
C LEU A 173 -7.71 -8.18 -11.05
N VAL A 174 -7.72 -6.88 -11.29
CA VAL A 174 -8.98 -6.11 -11.51
C VAL A 174 -9.56 -6.32 -12.91
N GLY A 175 -8.88 -7.06 -13.78
CA GLY A 175 -9.36 -7.33 -15.14
C GLY A 175 -9.24 -6.14 -16.09
N ALA A 176 -8.36 -5.19 -15.79
CA ALA A 176 -7.95 -4.13 -16.70
C ALA A 176 -7.04 -4.68 -17.80
N PRO A 177 -6.98 -4.05 -18.99
CA PRO A 177 -5.99 -4.42 -19.98
C PRO A 177 -4.60 -4.06 -19.47
N GLU A 178 -3.60 -4.89 -19.77
CA GLU A 178 -2.22 -4.65 -19.34
C GLU A 178 -1.68 -3.28 -19.79
N SER A 179 -2.17 -2.75 -20.91
CA SER A 179 -1.81 -1.42 -21.42
C SER A 179 -2.20 -0.26 -20.50
N TYR A 180 -3.08 -0.47 -19.51
CA TYR A 180 -3.45 0.57 -18.54
C TYR A 180 -2.37 0.74 -17.46
N GLY A 181 -1.60 -0.32 -17.16
CA GLY A 181 -0.62 -0.36 -16.08
C GLY A 181 0.34 0.84 -16.04
N PRO A 182 1.10 1.13 -17.11
CA PRO A 182 2.09 2.20 -17.09
C PRO A 182 1.50 3.59 -16.76
N ARG A 183 0.36 3.94 -17.37
CA ARG A 183 -0.31 5.22 -17.12
C ARG A 183 -0.94 5.28 -15.73
N LEU A 184 -1.45 4.16 -15.22
CA LEU A 184 -1.93 4.05 -13.83
C LEU A 184 -0.79 4.19 -12.82
N VAL A 185 0.42 3.66 -13.10
CA VAL A 185 1.60 3.90 -12.26
C VAL A 185 1.94 5.39 -12.23
N GLU A 186 2.00 6.04 -13.39
CA GLU A 186 2.29 7.47 -13.48
C GLU A 186 1.26 8.31 -12.69
N ALA A 187 -0.04 8.06 -12.91
CA ALA A 187 -1.09 8.77 -12.22
C ALA A 187 -1.08 8.51 -10.69
N ALA A 188 -0.83 7.27 -10.27
CA ALA A 188 -0.73 6.94 -8.84
C ALA A 188 0.48 7.64 -8.19
N ARG A 189 1.66 7.65 -8.83
CA ARG A 189 2.82 8.40 -8.33
C ARG A 189 2.54 9.90 -8.22
N ASP A 190 1.88 10.46 -9.22
CA ASP A 190 1.53 11.89 -9.26
C ASP A 190 0.58 12.28 -8.12
N MET A 191 -0.43 11.45 -7.87
CA MET A 191 -1.36 11.60 -6.76
C MET A 191 -0.66 11.51 -5.40
N LEU A 192 0.24 10.53 -5.21
CA LEU A 192 0.98 10.35 -3.97
C LEU A 192 1.94 11.51 -3.68
N ARG A 193 2.53 12.10 -4.73
CA ARG A 193 3.39 13.28 -4.60
C ARG A 193 2.62 14.58 -4.34
N GLY A 194 1.30 14.58 -4.55
CA GLY A 194 0.48 15.79 -4.40
C GLY A 194 0.92 16.92 -5.33
N THR A 195 1.33 16.61 -6.56
CA THR A 195 1.76 17.63 -7.53
C THR A 195 0.57 18.50 -7.97
N GLU A 196 0.85 19.58 -8.71
CA GLU A 196 -0.20 20.42 -9.33
C GLU A 196 -1.13 19.63 -10.27
N THR A 197 -0.68 18.50 -10.81
CA THR A 197 -1.46 17.64 -11.70
C THR A 197 -2.16 16.48 -10.99
N ALA A 198 -2.02 16.36 -9.67
CA ALA A 198 -2.59 15.25 -8.89
C ALA A 198 -4.11 15.10 -9.06
N LEU A 199 -4.85 16.22 -9.17
CA LEU A 199 -6.29 16.21 -9.43
C LEU A 199 -6.62 15.66 -10.82
N THR A 200 -5.86 16.06 -11.85
CA THR A 200 -6.01 15.50 -13.20
C THR A 200 -5.69 14.01 -13.24
N SER A 201 -4.67 13.58 -12.50
CA SER A 201 -4.33 12.17 -12.33
C SER A 201 -5.45 11.38 -11.64
N PHE A 202 -6.08 11.96 -10.61
CA PHE A 202 -7.24 11.39 -9.94
C PHE A 202 -8.44 11.25 -10.88
N GLU A 203 -8.74 12.27 -11.67
CA GLU A 203 -9.81 12.24 -12.68
C GLU A 203 -9.55 11.18 -13.75
N TYR A 204 -8.31 11.06 -14.22
CA TYR A 204 -7.90 10.02 -15.17
C TYR A 204 -8.12 8.61 -14.62
N VAL A 205 -7.67 8.33 -13.39
CA VAL A 205 -7.89 7.04 -12.74
C VAL A 205 -9.38 6.76 -12.62
N SER A 206 -10.16 7.74 -12.17
CA SER A 206 -11.61 7.59 -11.97
C SER A 206 -12.35 7.30 -13.28
N ALA A 207 -12.04 8.03 -14.36
CA ALA A 207 -12.61 7.79 -15.69
C ALA A 207 -12.23 6.40 -16.23
N THR A 208 -10.97 6.02 -16.09
CA THR A 208 -10.45 4.71 -16.51
C THR A 208 -11.17 3.56 -15.80
N LEU A 209 -11.48 3.72 -14.51
CA LEU A 209 -12.19 2.71 -13.73
C LEU A 209 -13.68 2.64 -14.06
N ARG A 210 -14.33 3.77 -14.37
CA ARG A 210 -15.72 3.76 -14.89
C ARG A 210 -15.80 3.00 -16.21
N GLU A 211 -14.87 3.23 -17.12
CA GLU A 211 -14.78 2.49 -18.38
C GLU A 211 -14.57 0.99 -18.14
N LEU A 212 -13.72 0.63 -17.19
CA LEU A 212 -13.50 -0.76 -16.79
C LEU A 212 -14.79 -1.41 -16.29
N VAL A 213 -15.52 -0.75 -15.39
CA VAL A 213 -16.79 -1.25 -14.85
C VAL A 213 -17.83 -1.43 -15.96
N ALA A 214 -18.00 -0.43 -16.83
CA ALA A 214 -18.92 -0.51 -17.96
C ALA A 214 -18.57 -1.68 -18.89
N ARG A 215 -17.28 -1.89 -19.17
CA ARG A 215 -16.82 -3.04 -19.97
C ARG A 215 -17.09 -4.37 -19.27
N LYS A 216 -16.84 -4.48 -17.97
CA LYS A 216 -17.02 -5.75 -17.23
C LYS A 216 -18.49 -6.14 -17.07
N ARG A 217 -19.43 -5.19 -17.14
CA ARG A 217 -20.86 -5.51 -17.25
C ARG A 217 -21.22 -6.26 -18.53
N VAL A 218 -20.58 -5.94 -19.65
CA VAL A 218 -20.87 -6.59 -20.95
C VAL A 218 -19.94 -7.77 -21.25
N GLU A 219 -18.74 -7.76 -20.69
CA GLU A 219 -17.70 -8.78 -20.86
C GLU A 219 -17.16 -9.24 -19.49
N PRO A 220 -17.96 -9.99 -18.70
CA PRO A 220 -17.54 -10.49 -17.40
C PRO A 220 -16.36 -11.46 -17.54
N GLY A 221 -15.46 -11.43 -16.56
CA GLY A 221 -14.26 -12.25 -16.52
C GLY A 221 -14.01 -12.89 -15.16
N ARG A 222 -12.86 -13.54 -15.03
CA ARG A 222 -12.39 -14.10 -13.75
C ARG A 222 -11.46 -13.09 -13.08
N ASP A 223 -12.05 -12.00 -12.64
CA ASP A 223 -11.36 -10.85 -12.08
C ASP A 223 -12.16 -10.18 -10.97
N PHE A 224 -11.47 -9.40 -10.15
CA PHE A 224 -12.01 -8.73 -8.98
C PHE A 224 -13.20 -7.82 -9.33
N THR A 225 -13.11 -7.06 -10.43
CA THR A 225 -14.20 -6.16 -10.86
C THR A 225 -15.47 -6.93 -11.18
N THR A 226 -15.35 -8.04 -11.93
CA THR A 226 -16.51 -8.88 -12.25
C THR A 226 -17.15 -9.45 -10.98
N TRP A 227 -16.34 -9.94 -10.04
CA TRP A 227 -16.87 -10.53 -8.81
C TRP A 227 -17.53 -9.51 -7.89
N MET A 228 -17.03 -8.27 -7.87
CA MET A 228 -17.69 -7.15 -7.17
C MET A 228 -19.05 -6.82 -7.79
N LEU A 229 -19.14 -6.78 -9.13
CA LEU A 229 -20.39 -6.53 -9.85
C LEU A 229 -21.43 -7.65 -9.67
N GLU A 230 -20.98 -8.90 -9.53
CA GLU A 230 -21.82 -10.09 -9.33
C GLU A 230 -22.14 -10.38 -7.86
N HIS A 231 -21.59 -9.59 -6.93
CA HIS A 231 -21.71 -9.87 -5.50
C HIS A 231 -23.17 -9.78 -5.02
N PRO A 232 -23.65 -10.67 -4.12
CA PRO A 232 -25.04 -10.65 -3.64
C PRO A 232 -25.46 -9.36 -2.93
N THR A 233 -24.52 -8.56 -2.45
CA THR A 233 -24.79 -7.23 -1.85
C THR A 233 -25.23 -6.19 -2.86
N ALA A 234 -25.17 -6.51 -4.17
CA ALA A 234 -25.66 -5.69 -5.27
C ALA A 234 -25.12 -4.26 -5.25
N LEU A 235 -23.79 -4.13 -5.22
CA LEU A 235 -23.10 -2.84 -5.25
C LEU A 235 -23.48 -2.03 -6.50
N GLY A 236 -23.70 -0.73 -6.32
CA GLY A 236 -23.86 0.21 -7.42
C GLY A 236 -22.56 0.42 -8.21
N ASP A 237 -22.64 0.88 -9.45
CA ASP A 237 -21.47 1.10 -10.30
C ASP A 237 -20.47 2.07 -9.67
N ASP A 238 -20.96 3.16 -9.08
CA ASP A 238 -20.11 4.12 -8.39
C ASP A 238 -19.44 3.50 -7.15
N GLU A 239 -20.14 2.65 -6.40
CA GLU A 239 -19.55 1.92 -5.27
C GLU A 239 -18.43 1.00 -5.76
N VAL A 240 -18.64 0.28 -6.87
CA VAL A 240 -17.59 -0.57 -7.46
C VAL A 240 -16.38 0.26 -7.90
N VAL A 241 -16.60 1.39 -8.60
CA VAL A 241 -15.51 2.28 -9.04
C VAL A 241 -14.69 2.81 -7.86
N GLU A 242 -15.35 3.28 -6.79
CA GLU A 242 -14.69 3.79 -5.59
C GLU A 242 -13.86 2.70 -4.89
N HIS A 243 -14.38 1.48 -4.79
CA HIS A 243 -13.64 0.37 -4.18
C HIS A 243 -12.51 -0.17 -5.06
N LEU A 244 -12.65 -0.12 -6.40
CA LEU A 244 -11.54 -0.42 -7.30
C LEU A 244 -10.40 0.60 -7.14
N ARG A 245 -10.74 1.89 -7.02
CA ARG A 245 -9.75 2.94 -6.78
C ARG A 245 -9.04 2.71 -5.46
N LEU A 246 -9.80 2.46 -4.39
CA LEU A 246 -9.27 2.15 -3.06
C LEU A 246 -8.28 0.98 -3.11
N VAL A 247 -8.67 -0.15 -3.69
CA VAL A 247 -7.83 -1.36 -3.74
C VAL A 247 -6.57 -1.14 -4.58
N LEU A 248 -6.67 -0.43 -5.71
CA LEU A 248 -5.50 -0.15 -6.57
C LEU A 248 -4.48 0.76 -5.88
N ILE A 249 -4.93 1.86 -5.27
CA ILE A 249 -4.04 2.81 -4.60
C ILE A 249 -3.41 2.15 -3.37
N ALA A 250 -4.23 1.50 -2.53
CA ALA A 250 -3.75 0.85 -1.31
C ALA A 250 -2.72 -0.26 -1.60
N ALA A 251 -2.94 -1.06 -2.66
CA ALA A 251 -2.01 -2.13 -3.03
C ALA A 251 -0.73 -1.64 -3.70
N PHE A 252 -0.75 -0.46 -4.35
CA PHE A 252 0.39 0.07 -5.09
C PHE A 252 1.50 0.55 -4.16
N GLU A 253 1.25 1.60 -3.38
CA GLU A 253 2.27 2.29 -2.57
C GLU A 253 2.85 1.36 -1.52
N THR A 254 1.98 0.67 -0.78
CA THR A 254 2.40 -0.17 0.35
C THR A 254 3.25 -1.36 -0.09
N THR A 255 2.88 -2.01 -1.19
CA THR A 255 3.63 -3.16 -1.72
C THR A 255 4.93 -2.72 -2.37
N ALA A 256 4.95 -1.57 -3.05
CA ALA A 256 6.19 -1.01 -3.61
C ALA A 256 7.20 -0.69 -2.50
N ASN A 257 6.75 -0.05 -1.42
CA ASN A 257 7.60 0.25 -0.27
C ASN A 257 8.12 -1.03 0.41
N LEU A 258 7.25 -2.03 0.60
CA LEU A 258 7.65 -3.33 1.14
C LEU A 258 8.72 -4.00 0.27
N ILE A 259 8.56 -4.00 -1.06
CA ILE A 259 9.55 -4.56 -1.97
C ILE A 259 10.88 -3.81 -1.86
N ALA A 260 10.86 -2.49 -1.96
CA ALA A 260 12.06 -1.67 -1.94
C ALA A 260 12.86 -1.87 -0.64
N ASN A 261 12.19 -1.80 0.52
CA ASN A 261 12.83 -1.96 1.83
C ASN A 261 13.33 -3.38 2.06
N THR A 262 12.60 -4.39 1.58
CA THR A 262 13.06 -5.78 1.69
C THR A 262 14.28 -6.04 0.82
N VAL A 263 14.31 -5.54 -0.43
CA VAL A 263 15.50 -5.68 -1.28
C VAL A 263 16.68 -4.91 -0.67
N ARG A 264 16.48 -3.69 -0.15
CA ARG A 264 17.50 -2.95 0.57
C ARG A 264 18.08 -3.79 1.71
N MET A 265 17.22 -4.36 2.57
CA MET A 265 17.66 -5.19 3.69
C MET A 265 18.39 -6.45 3.22
N VAL A 266 17.91 -7.12 2.18
CA VAL A 266 18.58 -8.29 1.59
C VAL A 266 19.99 -7.97 1.11
N LEU A 267 20.21 -6.78 0.54
CA LEU A 267 21.50 -6.36 -0.01
C LEU A 267 22.48 -5.82 1.04
N THR A 268 21.99 -5.38 2.20
CA THR A 268 22.78 -4.64 3.21
C THR A 268 22.96 -5.42 4.51
N ASP A 269 22.01 -6.28 4.87
CA ASP A 269 21.99 -6.98 6.15
C ASP A 269 22.88 -8.23 6.14
N ARG A 270 23.81 -8.29 7.10
CA ARG A 270 24.73 -9.42 7.29
C ARG A 270 24.03 -10.71 7.71
N ARG A 271 22.83 -10.63 8.28
CA ARG A 271 22.03 -11.78 8.75
C ARG A 271 21.44 -12.57 7.59
N PHE A 272 21.30 -11.96 6.41
CA PHE A 272 20.70 -12.61 5.25
C PHE A 272 21.65 -13.60 4.57
N ARG A 273 21.14 -14.75 4.12
CA ARG A 273 21.98 -15.88 3.64
C ARG A 273 22.76 -15.60 2.35
N ALA A 274 22.48 -14.49 1.65
CA ALA A 274 23.25 -14.08 0.47
C ALA A 274 24.65 -13.56 0.84
N ASN A 275 24.90 -13.24 2.11
CA ASN A 275 26.25 -12.94 2.57
C ASN A 275 27.07 -14.24 2.67
N LEU A 276 28.30 -14.22 2.12
CA LEU A 276 29.24 -15.35 2.03
C LEU A 276 29.55 -16.04 3.37
N SER A 277 29.19 -15.40 4.49
CA SER A 277 29.30 -15.90 5.85
C SER A 277 28.19 -16.88 6.29
N GLY A 278 27.29 -17.30 5.39
CA GLY A 278 26.32 -18.37 5.68
C GLY A 278 25.16 -17.93 6.57
N GLY A 279 24.53 -16.79 6.23
CA GLY A 279 23.45 -16.18 7.02
C GLY A 279 22.29 -17.11 7.38
N HIS A 280 21.46 -16.69 8.33
CA HIS A 280 20.40 -17.52 8.94
C HIS A 280 18.97 -17.11 8.57
N MET A 281 18.77 -15.94 7.95
CA MET A 281 17.45 -15.36 7.64
C MET A 281 16.97 -15.69 6.21
N THR A 282 15.75 -16.20 6.06
CA THR A 282 15.11 -16.46 4.74
C THR A 282 14.44 -15.20 4.16
N LEU A 283 14.05 -15.21 2.88
CA LEU A 283 13.31 -14.08 2.28
C LEU A 283 11.96 -13.82 2.98
N PRO A 284 11.14 -14.84 3.32
CA PRO A 284 9.96 -14.63 4.15
C PRO A 284 10.28 -13.99 5.51
N ASP A 285 11.35 -14.41 6.19
CA ASP A 285 11.77 -13.79 7.45
C ASP A 285 12.16 -12.33 7.24
N ALA A 286 12.83 -12.02 6.12
CA ALA A 286 13.23 -10.68 5.78
C ALA A 286 12.01 -9.76 5.55
N LEU A 287 10.98 -10.27 4.88
CA LEU A 287 9.71 -9.56 4.71
C LEU A 287 9.05 -9.26 6.06
N GLU A 288 9.00 -10.23 6.99
CA GLU A 288 8.45 -9.97 8.32
C GLU A 288 9.29 -8.93 9.08
N GLN A 289 10.61 -9.05 9.00
CA GLN A 289 11.53 -8.11 9.66
C GLN A 289 11.29 -6.67 9.19
N VAL A 290 11.12 -6.44 7.88
CA VAL A 290 10.76 -5.13 7.33
C VAL A 290 9.38 -4.69 7.79
N LEU A 291 8.37 -5.57 7.82
CA LEU A 291 7.03 -5.22 8.31
C LEU A 291 7.01 -4.83 9.80
N TRP A 292 8.00 -5.29 10.57
CA TRP A 292 8.24 -4.83 11.93
C TRP A 292 9.00 -3.51 11.97
N ASP A 293 10.17 -3.43 11.33
CA ASP A 293 11.11 -2.30 11.45
C ASP A 293 10.65 -1.05 10.69
N GLU A 294 10.18 -1.25 9.46
CA GLU A 294 9.87 -0.20 8.50
C GLU A 294 8.56 -0.55 7.77
N PRO A 295 7.43 -0.62 8.50
CA PRO A 295 6.14 -0.92 7.88
C PRO A 295 5.83 0.10 6.79
N PRO A 296 5.16 -0.30 5.69
CA PRO A 296 4.90 0.61 4.58
C PRO A 296 4.18 1.91 4.96
N PHE A 297 3.32 1.83 6.00
CA PHE A 297 2.81 3.00 6.71
C PHE A 297 3.46 3.12 8.09
N MET A 298 4.02 4.30 8.36
CA MET A 298 4.54 4.71 9.66
C MET A 298 3.40 5.06 10.61
N THR A 299 2.41 5.82 10.11
CA THR A 299 1.19 6.16 10.84
C THR A 299 -0.05 5.98 9.98
N MET A 300 -1.19 5.70 10.62
CA MET A 300 -2.51 5.66 9.99
C MET A 300 -3.44 6.64 10.68
N ILE A 301 -3.82 7.71 9.97
CA ILE A 301 -4.77 8.70 10.48
C ILE A 301 -6.22 8.25 10.34
N GLY A 302 -7.14 8.94 11.01
CA GLY A 302 -8.58 8.84 10.78
C GLY A 302 -9.27 7.82 11.69
N ARG A 303 -8.81 7.68 12.93
CA ARG A 303 -9.61 7.12 14.01
C ARG A 303 -10.23 8.26 14.79
N TRP A 304 -11.51 8.16 15.12
CA TRP A 304 -12.27 9.23 15.76
C TRP A 304 -12.92 8.71 17.04
N ALA A 305 -12.67 9.36 18.16
CA ALA A 305 -13.33 8.98 19.40
C ALA A 305 -14.85 9.19 19.27
N THR A 306 -15.66 8.19 19.59
CA THR A 306 -17.13 8.30 19.52
C THR A 306 -17.73 8.95 20.77
N GLY A 307 -16.94 9.03 21.84
CA GLY A 307 -17.29 9.61 23.13
C GLY A 307 -16.03 9.90 23.96
N ASP A 308 -16.21 10.57 25.10
CA ASP A 308 -15.11 10.79 26.06
C ASP A 308 -14.60 9.44 26.61
N THR A 309 -13.30 9.22 26.57
CA THR A 309 -12.66 7.97 27.01
C THR A 309 -11.23 8.19 27.51
N GLU A 310 -10.58 7.12 27.94
CA GLU A 310 -9.18 7.10 28.36
C GLU A 310 -8.41 6.06 27.55
N LEU A 311 -7.21 6.40 27.11
CA LEU A 311 -6.31 5.52 26.36
C LEU A 311 -4.87 5.79 26.80
N GLY A 312 -4.14 4.78 27.27
CA GLY A 312 -2.75 4.93 27.70
C GLY A 312 -2.52 6.03 28.77
N GLY A 313 -3.51 6.27 29.64
CA GLY A 313 -3.50 7.35 30.63
C GLY A 313 -3.87 8.75 30.10
N ALA A 314 -4.04 8.90 28.77
CA ALA A 314 -4.49 10.14 28.16
C ALA A 314 -6.03 10.22 28.12
N ARG A 315 -6.57 11.41 28.40
CA ARG A 315 -8.02 11.69 28.31
C ARG A 315 -8.37 12.11 26.89
N ILE A 316 -9.06 11.25 26.16
CA ILE A 316 -9.50 11.49 24.78
C ILE A 316 -10.94 12.00 24.80
N LYS A 317 -11.21 13.10 24.10
CA LYS A 317 -12.54 13.70 24.01
C LYS A 317 -13.28 13.19 22.78
N ALA A 318 -14.62 13.20 22.84
CA ALA A 318 -15.45 12.81 21.71
C ALA A 318 -15.05 13.58 20.42
N GLY A 319 -14.94 12.91 19.29
CA GLY A 319 -14.55 13.52 18.02
C GLY A 319 -13.09 13.93 17.88
N ASP A 320 -12.23 13.67 18.87
CA ASP A 320 -10.78 13.83 18.74
C ASP A 320 -10.24 12.88 17.66
N MET A 321 -9.24 13.37 16.90
CA MET A 321 -8.49 12.56 15.94
C MET A 321 -7.45 11.70 16.67
N LEU A 322 -7.36 10.43 16.29
CA LEU A 322 -6.26 9.54 16.66
C LEU A 322 -5.54 9.04 15.41
N LEU A 323 -4.21 9.01 15.51
CA LEU A 323 -3.28 8.44 14.55
C LEU A 323 -2.72 7.16 15.17
N LEU A 324 -2.88 6.04 14.48
CA LEU A 324 -2.22 4.80 14.85
C LEU A 324 -0.75 4.90 14.45
N GLY A 325 0.18 5.00 15.40
CA GLY A 325 1.61 4.99 15.15
C GLY A 325 2.10 3.56 14.95
N LEU A 326 1.93 3.01 13.74
CA LEU A 326 2.24 1.61 13.44
C LEU A 326 3.73 1.30 13.61
N ALA A 327 4.61 2.15 13.07
CA ALA A 327 6.06 1.97 13.21
C ALA A 327 6.50 2.12 14.66
N ALA A 328 5.97 3.12 15.36
CA ALA A 328 6.24 3.34 16.77
C ALA A 328 5.79 2.14 17.63
N GLY A 329 4.56 1.65 17.42
CA GLY A 329 4.02 0.50 18.14
C GLY A 329 4.75 -0.80 17.85
N ASN A 330 5.26 -1.00 16.62
CA ASN A 330 6.10 -2.17 16.32
C ASN A 330 7.45 -2.16 17.05
N LEU A 331 7.98 -0.99 17.36
CA LEU A 331 9.22 -0.82 18.12
C LEU A 331 8.99 -0.51 19.60
N ASP A 332 7.76 -0.69 20.09
CA ASP A 332 7.43 -0.51 21.49
C ASP A 332 8.36 -1.36 22.37
N PRO A 333 9.16 -0.76 23.27
CA PRO A 333 10.09 -1.49 24.12
C PRO A 333 9.43 -2.54 25.03
N GLU A 334 8.13 -2.43 25.34
CA GLU A 334 7.42 -3.46 26.09
C GLU A 334 7.24 -4.76 25.28
N ILE A 335 7.10 -4.63 23.96
CA ILE A 335 6.89 -5.77 23.04
C ILE A 335 8.19 -6.22 22.41
N ARG A 336 9.07 -5.26 22.10
CA ARG A 336 10.33 -5.48 21.41
C ARG A 336 11.48 -4.78 22.14
N PRO A 337 11.90 -5.29 23.31
CA PRO A 337 12.94 -4.67 24.14
C PRO A 337 14.32 -4.70 23.50
N ASP A 338 14.58 -5.64 22.58
CA ASP A 338 15.81 -5.74 21.80
C ASP A 338 15.48 -5.82 20.31
N THR A 339 15.68 -4.74 19.58
CA THR A 339 15.40 -4.65 18.15
C THR A 339 16.43 -5.39 17.30
N THR A 340 17.59 -5.76 17.86
CA THR A 340 18.65 -6.50 17.16
C THR A 340 18.30 -7.98 16.99
N VAL A 341 17.44 -8.51 17.87
CA VAL A 341 16.93 -9.88 17.79
C VAL A 341 15.97 -10.00 16.59
N PRO A 342 16.23 -10.92 15.63
CA PRO A 342 15.35 -11.09 14.50
C PRO A 342 13.97 -11.63 14.90
N VAL A 343 12.93 -11.18 14.21
CA VAL A 343 11.54 -11.53 14.53
C VAL A 343 11.07 -12.88 13.95
N HIS A 344 11.85 -13.52 13.07
CA HIS A 344 11.65 -14.87 12.51
C HIS A 344 10.20 -15.33 12.38
N GLY A 345 9.53 -14.95 11.29
CA GLY A 345 8.16 -15.42 11.03
C GLY A 345 7.07 -14.84 11.95
N ASN A 346 7.42 -14.05 12.97
CA ASN A 346 6.44 -13.41 13.85
C ASN A 346 5.63 -12.36 13.09
N ARG A 347 4.31 -12.57 13.01
CA ARG A 347 3.36 -11.71 12.30
C ARG A 347 2.54 -10.80 13.20
N SER A 348 2.92 -10.65 14.47
CA SER A 348 2.21 -9.79 15.43
C SER A 348 2.55 -8.29 15.31
N HIS A 349 3.12 -7.88 14.17
CA HIS A 349 3.34 -6.48 13.83
C HIS A 349 2.00 -5.79 13.47
N LEU A 350 2.01 -4.47 13.48
CA LEU A 350 0.86 -3.60 13.20
C LEU A 350 0.76 -3.16 11.73
N ALA A 351 1.70 -3.56 10.85
CA ALA A 351 1.75 -3.10 9.45
C ALA A 351 0.46 -3.32 8.64
N PHE A 352 -0.37 -4.28 9.03
CA PHE A 352 -1.67 -4.55 8.39
C PHE A 352 -2.87 -4.10 9.24
N SER A 353 -2.64 -3.27 10.27
CA SER A 353 -3.63 -2.90 11.28
C SER A 353 -4.22 -4.14 11.99
N SER A 354 -5.34 -3.99 12.68
CA SER A 354 -6.12 -5.09 13.26
C SER A 354 -7.60 -4.73 13.34
N GLY A 355 -8.45 -5.71 13.68
CA GLY A 355 -9.89 -5.51 13.86
C GLY A 355 -10.64 -5.45 12.52
N PRO A 356 -11.86 -4.90 12.51
CA PRO A 356 -12.70 -4.90 11.30
C PRO A 356 -12.07 -4.23 10.08
N HIS A 357 -11.16 -3.28 10.31
CA HIS A 357 -10.43 -2.54 9.27
C HIS A 357 -9.01 -3.07 9.04
N GLU A 358 -8.70 -4.31 9.44
CA GLU A 358 -7.44 -4.95 9.08
C GLU A 358 -7.29 -5.07 7.55
N CYS A 359 -6.07 -5.12 7.03
CA CYS A 359 -5.87 -5.23 5.59
C CYS A 359 -6.43 -6.56 5.06
N PRO A 360 -7.26 -6.58 4.01
CA PRO A 360 -7.75 -7.83 3.41
C PRO A 360 -6.72 -8.44 2.44
N GLY A 361 -5.80 -7.61 1.93
CA GLY A 361 -4.85 -7.96 0.87
C GLY A 361 -3.51 -8.49 1.37
N GLN A 362 -3.38 -8.89 2.65
CA GLN A 362 -2.08 -9.23 3.26
C GLN A 362 -1.38 -10.34 2.47
N ASP A 363 -2.10 -11.42 2.17
CA ASP A 363 -1.53 -12.57 1.46
C ASP A 363 -1.17 -12.23 0.01
N ILE A 364 -1.94 -11.33 -0.63
CA ILE A 364 -1.67 -10.86 -2.00
C ILE A 364 -0.41 -10.00 -2.01
N GLY A 365 -0.33 -8.99 -1.15
CA GLY A 365 0.84 -8.11 -1.04
C GLY A 365 2.11 -8.89 -0.70
N ARG A 366 2.03 -9.83 0.26
CA ARG A 366 3.11 -10.76 0.60
C ARG A 366 3.50 -11.63 -0.59
N ALA A 367 2.55 -12.19 -1.33
CA ALA A 367 2.85 -13.01 -2.50
C ALA A 367 3.52 -12.21 -3.63
N ILE A 368 3.11 -10.95 -3.84
CA ILE A 368 3.74 -10.04 -4.80
C ILE A 368 5.19 -9.78 -4.39
N ALA A 369 5.43 -9.38 -3.14
CA ALA A 369 6.77 -9.07 -2.66
C ALA A 369 7.69 -10.31 -2.66
N ASP A 370 7.24 -11.42 -2.05
CA ASP A 370 7.98 -12.69 -1.96
C ASP A 370 8.36 -13.22 -3.34
N THR A 371 7.38 -13.35 -4.24
CA THR A 371 7.64 -13.95 -5.57
C THR A 371 8.39 -12.99 -6.49
N GLY A 372 8.16 -11.67 -6.36
CA GLY A 372 8.89 -10.66 -7.11
C GLY A 372 10.38 -10.65 -6.74
N ILE A 373 10.68 -10.55 -5.45
CA ILE A 373 12.06 -10.52 -4.96
C ILE A 373 12.78 -11.84 -5.22
N ASP A 374 12.13 -12.98 -5.00
CA ASP A 374 12.71 -14.29 -5.32
C ASP A 374 13.06 -14.39 -6.82
N THR A 375 12.17 -13.92 -7.70
CA THR A 375 12.44 -13.89 -9.16
C THR A 375 13.62 -12.97 -9.49
N LEU A 376 13.70 -11.80 -8.85
CA LEU A 376 14.79 -10.85 -9.02
C LEU A 376 16.15 -11.45 -8.63
N LEU A 377 16.24 -12.05 -7.44
CA LEU A 377 17.48 -12.64 -6.91
C LEU A 377 17.88 -13.89 -7.69
N ALA A 378 16.92 -14.72 -8.12
CA ALA A 378 17.21 -15.88 -8.96
C ALA A 378 17.76 -15.48 -10.34
N ARG A 379 17.24 -14.37 -10.90
CA ARG A 379 17.66 -13.84 -12.20
C ARG A 379 18.98 -13.09 -12.15
N LEU A 380 19.23 -12.35 -11.07
CA LEU A 380 20.39 -11.49 -10.83
C LEU A 380 21.03 -11.87 -9.47
N PRO A 381 21.68 -13.04 -9.36
CA PRO A 381 22.26 -13.54 -8.10
C PRO A 381 23.49 -12.76 -7.62
N ASP A 382 24.12 -11.97 -8.49
CA ASP A 382 25.26 -11.10 -8.20
C ASP A 382 24.86 -9.61 -8.10
N LEU A 383 23.61 -9.37 -7.69
CA LEU A 383 23.04 -8.05 -7.44
C LEU A 383 23.71 -7.41 -6.22
N GLU A 384 24.24 -6.19 -6.40
CA GLU A 384 24.87 -5.41 -5.35
C GLU A 384 24.37 -3.96 -5.36
N LEU A 385 24.39 -3.30 -4.21
CA LEU A 385 24.15 -1.87 -4.13
C LEU A 385 25.25 -1.11 -4.89
N ALA A 386 24.87 -0.16 -5.74
CA ALA A 386 25.81 0.61 -6.55
C ALA A 386 26.45 1.79 -5.80
N VAL A 387 25.89 2.13 -4.64
CA VAL A 387 26.32 3.22 -3.75
C VAL A 387 26.42 2.69 -2.31
N PRO A 388 27.14 3.36 -1.41
CA PRO A 388 27.03 3.11 0.04
C PRO A 388 25.60 3.25 0.57
N GLU A 389 25.23 2.48 1.60
CA GLU A 389 23.88 2.50 2.17
C GLU A 389 23.50 3.87 2.77
N ASP A 390 24.47 4.59 3.33
CA ASP A 390 24.29 5.92 3.93
C ASP A 390 24.09 7.03 2.88
N GLU A 391 24.35 6.77 1.60
CA GLU A 391 24.02 7.69 0.50
C GLU A 391 22.56 7.54 0.02
N LEU A 392 21.83 6.52 0.48
CA LEU A 392 20.43 6.30 0.12
C LEU A 392 19.53 7.42 0.65
N GLN A 393 18.66 7.91 -0.24
CA GLN A 393 17.77 9.02 0.05
C GLN A 393 16.36 8.54 0.35
N TRP A 394 15.73 9.20 1.32
CA TRP A 394 14.37 8.93 1.74
C TRP A 394 13.50 10.16 1.55
N THR A 395 12.23 9.92 1.23
CA THR A 395 11.19 10.93 1.32
C THR A 395 10.20 10.49 2.40
N SER A 396 9.86 11.40 3.31
CA SER A 396 8.98 11.12 4.43
C SER A 396 7.75 12.01 4.34
N SER A 397 6.63 11.48 4.77
CA SER A 397 5.39 12.20 5.03
C SER A 397 4.84 11.76 6.39
N LEU A 398 3.73 12.35 6.81
CA LEU A 398 3.01 11.94 8.02
C LEU A 398 2.72 10.42 8.04
N LEU A 399 2.36 9.84 6.89
CA LEU A 399 1.88 8.46 6.81
C LEU A 399 2.97 7.44 6.58
N SER A 400 4.03 7.82 5.87
CA SER A 400 4.92 6.86 5.23
C SER A 400 6.30 7.46 5.01
N ARG A 401 7.29 6.58 4.93
CA ARG A 401 8.67 6.89 4.58
C ARG A 401 9.10 5.96 3.46
N HIS A 402 9.60 6.52 2.37
CA HIS A 402 9.88 5.80 1.12
C HIS A 402 11.32 5.99 0.69
N LEU A 403 11.93 4.90 0.26
CA LEU A 403 13.22 4.94 -0.40
C LEU A 403 13.05 5.58 -1.78
N VAL A 404 13.79 6.66 -2.06
CA VAL A 404 13.67 7.42 -3.31
C VAL A 404 14.27 6.66 -4.49
N SER A 405 15.38 5.97 -4.25
CA SER A 405 16.14 5.23 -5.26
C SER A 405 16.88 4.08 -4.61
N LEU A 406 16.95 2.93 -5.29
CA LEU A 406 17.78 1.79 -4.89
C LEU A 406 18.68 1.42 -6.05
N PRO A 407 19.77 2.17 -6.29
CA PRO A 407 20.64 1.95 -7.42
C PRO A 407 21.48 0.69 -7.20
N VAL A 408 21.48 -0.20 -8.18
CA VAL A 408 22.16 -1.50 -8.12
C VAL A 408 23.02 -1.74 -9.35
N ARG A 409 23.99 -2.63 -9.20
CA ARG A 409 24.83 -3.18 -10.28
C ARG A 409 24.81 -4.70 -10.23
N PHE A 410 25.04 -5.32 -11.39
CA PHE A 410 25.09 -6.77 -11.56
C PHE A 410 25.74 -7.10 -12.91
N THR A 411 26.18 -8.34 -13.12
CA THR A 411 26.72 -8.79 -14.41
C THR A 411 25.62 -8.75 -15.47
N PRO A 412 25.81 -8.06 -16.62
CA PRO A 412 24.84 -8.05 -17.71
C PRO A 412 24.43 -9.46 -18.15
N ARG A 413 23.12 -9.68 -18.33
CA ARG A 413 22.56 -10.96 -18.80
C ARG A 413 21.76 -10.78 -20.08
N GLY A 414 21.75 -11.81 -20.92
CA GLY A 414 20.86 -11.88 -22.08
C GLY A 414 19.39 -11.83 -21.66
N SER A 415 18.53 -11.28 -22.53
CA SER A 415 17.08 -11.30 -22.29
C SER A 415 16.56 -12.75 -22.40
N THR A 416 15.69 -13.13 -21.48
CA THR A 416 15.01 -14.44 -21.54
C THR A 416 13.72 -14.42 -22.33
N VAL A 417 13.34 -13.27 -22.91
CA VAL A 417 12.31 -13.24 -23.95
C VAL A 417 12.88 -13.95 -25.17
N THR A 418 12.86 -15.29 -25.14
CA THR A 418 12.74 -16.08 -26.35
C THR A 418 11.51 -15.52 -27.04
N GLY A 419 11.71 -14.90 -28.20
CA GLY A 419 10.64 -14.38 -29.02
C GLY A 419 9.50 -15.39 -29.06
N SER A 420 8.26 -14.91 -29.07
CA SER A 420 7.09 -15.73 -29.32
C SER A 420 7.35 -16.56 -30.58
N THR A 421 7.82 -17.79 -30.43
CA THR A 421 7.90 -18.74 -31.52
C THR A 421 6.47 -18.95 -31.95
N PRO A 422 6.12 -18.76 -33.23
CA PRO A 422 4.79 -19.11 -33.70
C PRO A 422 4.55 -20.58 -33.32
N VAL A 423 3.51 -20.84 -32.54
CA VAL A 423 3.02 -22.20 -32.30
C VAL A 423 2.93 -22.86 -33.68
N PRO A 424 3.59 -24.01 -33.94
CA PRO A 424 3.44 -24.68 -35.21
C PRO A 424 1.96 -24.97 -35.40
N ARG A 425 1.36 -24.43 -36.47
CA ARG A 425 0.00 -24.76 -36.86
C ARG A 425 -0.06 -26.28 -37.02
N ARG A 426 -0.69 -26.93 -36.04
CA ARG A 426 -1.04 -28.34 -36.12
C ARG A 426 -1.79 -28.54 -37.43
N ALA A 427 -1.21 -29.32 -38.34
CA ALA A 427 -1.79 -29.60 -39.64
C ALA A 427 -3.21 -30.09 -39.45
N ALA A 428 -4.16 -29.37 -40.05
CA ALA A 428 -5.56 -29.74 -40.03
C ALA A 428 -5.70 -31.11 -40.70
N ARG A 429 -6.31 -32.05 -39.98
CA ARG A 429 -6.85 -33.29 -40.55
C ARG A 429 -7.75 -32.91 -41.73
N THR A 430 -7.52 -33.54 -42.87
CA THR A 430 -8.33 -33.43 -44.09
C THR A 430 -9.81 -33.66 -43.75
N ALA A 431 -10.61 -32.61 -43.91
CA ALA A 431 -12.07 -32.67 -43.87
C ALA A 431 -12.60 -32.77 -45.32
N GLN A 432 -13.63 -33.61 -45.50
CA GLN A 432 -14.37 -33.83 -46.75
C GLN A 432 -14.95 -32.52 -47.32
N PRO A 433 -15.16 -32.44 -48.66
CA PRO A 433 -15.62 -31.22 -49.31
C PRO A 433 -17.12 -30.96 -49.08
N ALA A 434 -17.44 -29.72 -48.76
CA ALA A 434 -18.80 -29.16 -48.67
C ALA A 434 -19.08 -28.24 -49.90
N PRO A 435 -20.37 -27.96 -50.23
CA PRO A 435 -20.82 -27.42 -51.53
C PRO A 435 -20.56 -25.90 -51.72
N PRO A 436 -20.74 -25.35 -52.94
CA PRO A 436 -20.17 -24.04 -53.31
C PRO A 436 -20.94 -22.82 -52.74
N PRO A 437 -20.31 -21.63 -52.75
CA PRO A 437 -20.68 -20.50 -51.89
C PRO A 437 -21.59 -19.45 -52.56
N VAL A 438 -22.20 -18.59 -51.73
CA VAL A 438 -22.92 -17.35 -52.08
C VAL A 438 -22.14 -16.15 -51.50
N PRO A 439 -22.09 -14.96 -52.15
CA PRO A 439 -20.96 -14.03 -52.06
C PRO A 439 -21.01 -12.98 -50.93
N VAL A 440 -19.82 -12.42 -50.66
CA VAL A 440 -19.39 -11.47 -49.60
C VAL A 440 -19.79 -10.00 -49.91
N PRO A 441 -19.87 -9.08 -48.93
CA PRO A 441 -18.77 -8.12 -48.66
C PRO A 441 -18.60 -7.79 -47.14
N GLY A 442 -17.49 -7.31 -46.57
CA GLY A 442 -16.29 -6.67 -47.09
C GLY A 442 -15.18 -6.60 -46.01
N GLU A 443 -14.10 -5.90 -46.36
CA GLU A 443 -12.73 -5.94 -45.81
C GLU A 443 -12.55 -5.56 -44.32
N ARG A 444 -11.57 -6.19 -43.66
CA ARG A 444 -10.94 -5.71 -42.42
C ARG A 444 -9.48 -5.31 -42.70
N PRO A 445 -8.97 -4.20 -42.14
CA PRO A 445 -7.58 -3.78 -42.33
C PRO A 445 -6.59 -4.46 -41.37
N ALA A 446 -5.32 -4.34 -41.77
CA ALA A 446 -4.13 -5.07 -41.37
C ALA A 446 -3.76 -5.08 -39.86
N ALA A 447 -3.03 -6.13 -39.48
CA ALA A 447 -2.50 -6.42 -38.16
C ALA A 447 -1.57 -5.30 -37.63
N ARG A 448 -1.80 -4.90 -36.38
CA ARG A 448 -0.98 -3.95 -35.62
C ARG A 448 0.21 -4.66 -34.96
N GLY A 449 1.41 -4.12 -35.17
CA GLY A 449 2.63 -4.54 -34.47
C GLY A 449 2.62 -4.19 -32.97
N SER A 450 3.42 -4.94 -32.22
CA SER A 450 3.63 -4.86 -30.77
C SER A 450 4.00 -3.45 -30.26
N TRP A 451 3.17 -2.93 -29.34
CA TRP A 451 3.28 -1.58 -28.77
C TRP A 451 4.51 -1.36 -27.86
N TRP A 452 5.15 -2.45 -27.40
CA TRP A 452 6.39 -2.45 -26.60
C TRP A 452 7.56 -1.71 -27.25
N SER A 453 7.53 -1.52 -28.57
CA SER A 453 8.56 -0.80 -29.33
C SER A 453 8.42 0.73 -29.30
N ARG A 454 7.29 1.29 -28.85
CA ARG A 454 7.00 2.75 -28.96
C ARG A 454 7.40 3.59 -27.75
N LEU A 455 7.96 2.99 -26.69
CA LEU A 455 8.42 3.68 -25.47
C LEU A 455 9.89 4.17 -25.55
N ARG A 456 10.57 4.06 -26.71
CA ARG A 456 11.94 4.57 -26.92
C ARG A 456 12.03 5.68 -27.96
N GLY A 457 11.29 6.77 -27.74
CA GLY A 457 11.50 7.97 -28.54
C GLY A 457 10.64 9.16 -28.17
N ARG A 458 11.14 10.00 -27.27
CA ARG A 458 11.37 11.43 -27.53
C ARG A 458 12.18 12.06 -26.38
N ARG A 459 12.95 13.06 -26.79
CA ARG A 459 14.07 13.73 -26.10
C ARG A 459 13.68 14.45 -24.84
#